data_AF-A0A2M7VFN5-F1
#
_entry.id   AF-A0A2M7VFN5-F1
#
_cell.length_a   1.000
_cell.length_b   1.000
_cell.length_c   1.000
_cell.angle_alpha   90.00
_cell.angle_beta   90.00
_cell.angle_gamma   90.00
#
_symmetry.space_group_name_H-M   'P 1'
#
loop_
_entity.id
_entity.type
_entity.pdbx_description
1 polymer ?
#
loop_
_entity_poly.entity_id
_entity_poly.type
_entity_poly.pdbx_seq_one_letter_code
_entity_poly.pdbx_strand_id
1 'polypeptide(L)'
;MNWEKISKSKFFTVSIYVLVLVVVMLIVFEAGFWIGARKSGFTKQWSENYHRNFGSQRNDRWGSERGDFMMVAGGRMMDPDFINAGGAMGQIIKIQDQSIIIRDRQEIEKVVLVNDQTTIKLFRDTLDLNNLKVDDQVVVIGESNNQGQITARLIRIMPAVVIQQNTETPQGN
;
A
#
# COMPACT_ATOMS: atom_id res chain seq x y z
N MET A 1 5.59 -59.53 27.48
CA MET A 1 4.86 -59.13 26.26
C MET A 1 5.74 -59.44 25.06
N ASN A 2 5.33 -60.35 24.16
CA ASN A 2 6.22 -60.89 23.12
C ASN A 2 6.37 -59.92 21.93
N TRP A 3 7.37 -59.04 22.00
CA TRP A 3 7.63 -57.98 21.00
C TRP A 3 7.95 -58.50 19.59
N GLU A 4 8.64 -59.64 19.49
CA GLU A 4 9.01 -60.31 18.23
C GLU A 4 7.81 -60.69 17.34
N LYS A 5 6.66 -61.02 17.95
CA LYS A 5 5.45 -61.43 17.23
C LYS A 5 4.62 -60.25 16.72
N ILE A 6 4.71 -59.11 17.40
CA ILE A 6 3.95 -57.90 17.04
C ILE A 6 4.65 -57.19 15.86
N SER A 7 5.99 -57.17 15.82
CA SER A 7 6.76 -56.52 14.76
C SER A 7 6.75 -57.26 13.42
N LYS A 8 6.60 -58.60 13.41
CA LYS A 8 6.53 -59.42 12.18
C LYS A 8 5.14 -59.52 11.54
N SER A 9 4.12 -58.91 12.14
CA SER A 9 2.77 -58.94 11.57
C SER A 9 2.70 -58.07 10.33
N LYS A 10 2.17 -58.62 9.22
CA LYS A 10 1.93 -57.87 7.97
C LYS A 10 1.11 -56.60 8.21
N PHE A 11 0.18 -56.65 9.16
CA PHE A 11 -0.62 -55.49 9.57
C PHE A 11 0.23 -54.40 10.23
N PHE A 12 1.19 -54.78 11.09
CA PHE A 12 2.07 -53.82 11.76
C PHE A 12 3.00 -53.11 10.76
N THR A 13 3.52 -53.85 9.78
CA THR A 13 4.34 -53.28 8.71
C THR A 13 3.54 -52.30 7.84
N VAL A 14 2.30 -52.64 7.46
CA VAL A 14 1.41 -51.75 6.71
C VAL A 14 1.06 -50.50 7.53
N SER A 15 0.78 -50.64 8.83
CA SER A 15 0.51 -49.50 9.71
C SER A 15 1.69 -48.53 9.78
N ILE A 16 2.94 -49.02 9.79
CA ILE A 16 4.13 -48.17 9.74
C ILE A 16 4.22 -47.42 8.41
N TYR A 17 3.99 -48.07 7.28
CA TYR A 17 4.03 -47.39 5.98
C TYR A 17 2.95 -46.31 5.85
N VAL A 18 1.74 -46.57 6.36
CA VAL A 18 0.66 -45.58 6.41
C VAL A 18 1.04 -44.42 7.31
N LEU A 19 1.64 -44.68 8.48
CA LEU A 19 2.11 -43.64 9.39
C LEU A 19 3.15 -42.74 8.71
N VAL A 20 4.14 -43.34 8.04
CA VAL A 20 5.19 -42.59 7.32
C VAL A 20 4.58 -41.75 6.20
N LEU A 21 3.63 -42.29 5.42
CA LEU A 21 2.93 -41.54 4.38
C LEU A 21 2.20 -40.32 4.94
N VAL A 22 1.50 -40.48 6.06
CA VAL A 22 0.77 -39.39 6.73
C VAL A 22 1.75 -38.31 7.20
N VAL A 23 2.88 -38.69 7.80
CA VAL A 23 3.91 -37.72 8.22
C VAL A 23 4.46 -36.94 7.02
N VAL A 24 4.74 -37.60 5.90
CA VAL A 24 5.21 -36.93 4.67
C VAL A 24 4.15 -35.96 4.14
N MET A 25 2.87 -36.35 4.14
CA MET A 25 1.78 -35.45 3.76
C MET A 25 1.70 -34.20 4.65
N LEU A 26 1.87 -34.37 5.97
CA LEU A 26 1.85 -33.25 6.91
C LEU A 26 3.01 -32.26 6.66
N ILE A 27 4.21 -32.76 6.36
CA ILE A 27 5.38 -31.91 6.05
C ILE A 27 5.14 -31.09 4.77
N VAL A 28 4.60 -31.71 3.72
CA VAL A 28 4.27 -31.00 2.47
C VAL A 28 3.17 -29.96 2.70
N PHE A 29 2.17 -30.30 3.52
CA PHE A 29 1.10 -29.37 3.89
C PHE A 29 1.63 -28.17 4.69
N GLU A 30 2.52 -28.39 5.65
CA GLU A 30 3.14 -27.33 6.47
C GLU A 30 4.00 -26.38 5.62
N ALA A 31 4.79 -26.93 4.69
CA ALA A 31 5.55 -26.14 3.73
C ALA A 31 4.64 -25.29 2.82
N GLY A 32 3.53 -25.86 2.34
CA GLY A 32 2.52 -25.14 1.57
C GLY A 32 1.84 -24.03 2.38
N PHE A 33 1.52 -24.29 3.64
CA PHE A 33 0.92 -23.32 4.56
C PHE A 33 1.86 -22.15 4.84
N TRP A 34 3.17 -22.38 5.02
CA TRP A 34 4.16 -21.32 5.26
C TRP A 34 4.30 -20.36 4.07
N ILE A 35 4.31 -20.90 2.85
CA ILE A 35 4.33 -20.11 1.61
C ILE A 35 3.03 -19.30 1.48
N GLY A 36 1.88 -19.88 1.83
CA GLY A 36 0.57 -19.21 1.84
C GLY A 36 0.45 -18.11 2.90
N ALA A 37 0.95 -18.36 4.11
CA ALA A 37 0.92 -17.41 5.23
C ALA A 37 1.73 -16.14 4.94
N ARG A 38 2.83 -16.26 4.18
CA ARG A 38 3.59 -15.08 3.72
C ARG A 38 2.78 -14.19 2.78
N LYS A 39 1.80 -14.75 2.05
CA LYS A 39 0.90 -14.00 1.16
C LYS A 39 -0.30 -13.39 1.91
N SER A 40 -0.74 -14.01 3.02
CA SER A 40 -1.90 -13.53 3.78
C SER A 40 -1.63 -12.27 4.60
N GLY A 41 -0.38 -11.99 4.97
CA GLY A 41 0.00 -10.76 5.68
C GLY A 41 -0.35 -9.50 4.87
N PHE A 42 -0.12 -9.54 3.56
CA PHE A 42 -0.52 -8.47 2.64
C PHE A 42 -2.04 -8.37 2.59
N THR A 43 -2.76 -9.47 2.36
CA THR A 43 -4.24 -9.45 2.24
C THR A 43 -4.94 -9.01 3.52
N LYS A 44 -4.42 -9.37 4.70
CA LYS A 44 -5.03 -9.03 6.00
C LYS A 44 -4.86 -7.55 6.32
N GLN A 45 -3.64 -7.00 6.14
CA GLN A 45 -3.39 -5.57 6.28
C GLN A 45 -4.15 -4.76 5.22
N TRP A 46 -4.28 -5.30 4.00
CA TRP A 46 -5.07 -4.67 2.94
C TRP A 46 -6.56 -4.64 3.31
N SER A 47 -7.16 -5.76 3.74
CA SER A 47 -8.57 -5.86 4.12
C SER A 47 -8.95 -5.02 5.35
N GLU A 48 -8.11 -5.02 6.39
CA GLU A 48 -8.32 -4.26 7.63
C GLU A 48 -8.18 -2.74 7.45
N ASN A 49 -7.43 -2.31 6.43
CA ASN A 49 -7.33 -0.91 6.02
C ASN A 49 -8.21 -0.58 4.81
N TYR A 50 -8.78 -1.59 4.12
CA TYR A 50 -9.64 -1.38 2.96
C TYR A 50 -10.91 -0.63 3.35
N HIS A 51 -11.59 -1.05 4.41
CA HIS A 51 -12.83 -0.38 4.84
C HIS A 51 -12.58 1.00 5.46
N ARG A 52 -11.38 1.25 5.99
CA ARG A 52 -10.97 2.55 6.55
C ARG A 52 -10.49 3.54 5.49
N ASN A 53 -9.88 3.07 4.40
CA ASN A 53 -9.29 3.91 3.35
C ASN A 53 -10.02 3.87 2.00
N PHE A 54 -10.82 2.83 1.73
CA PHE A 54 -11.51 2.54 0.46
C PHE A 54 -13.00 2.18 0.63
N GLY A 55 -13.47 1.98 1.86
CA GLY A 55 -14.88 1.94 2.20
C GLY A 55 -15.42 3.35 2.09
N SER A 56 -15.67 3.79 0.86
CA SER A 56 -16.26 5.08 0.58
C SER A 56 -17.45 5.27 1.53
N GLN A 57 -17.42 6.33 2.33
CA GLN A 57 -18.64 7.09 2.59
C GLN A 57 -19.10 7.61 1.22
N ARG A 58 -19.63 6.71 0.40
CA ARG A 58 -20.47 7.07 -0.72
C ARG A 58 -21.67 7.68 -0.03
N ASN A 59 -21.64 9.01 0.11
CA ASN A 59 -22.89 9.74 0.20
C ASN A 59 -23.68 9.35 -1.04
N ASP A 60 -24.72 8.58 -0.78
CA ASP A 60 -25.59 7.96 -1.76
C ASP A 60 -26.31 9.05 -2.56
N ARG A 61 -25.68 9.52 -3.65
CA ARG A 61 -26.36 10.28 -4.69
C ARG A 61 -25.85 9.83 -6.04
N TRP A 62 -26.57 8.87 -6.60
CA TRP A 62 -26.53 8.38 -7.98
C TRP A 62 -25.63 7.17 -8.23
N GLY A 63 -26.28 6.01 -8.30
CA GLY A 63 -25.67 4.69 -8.47
C GLY A 63 -25.09 4.43 -9.85
N SER A 64 -24.23 3.42 -9.91
CA SER A 64 -24.05 2.55 -11.07
C SER A 64 -23.27 1.30 -10.67
N GLU A 65 -23.96 0.16 -10.68
CA GLU A 65 -23.46 -1.18 -10.35
C GLU A 65 -22.65 -1.80 -11.52
N ARG A 66 -21.91 -1.00 -12.30
CA ARG A 66 -21.25 -1.47 -13.55
C ARG A 66 -19.84 -0.88 -13.78
N GLY A 67 -19.09 -0.61 -12.72
CA GLY A 67 -17.84 0.17 -12.79
C GLY A 67 -16.51 -0.58 -12.76
N ASP A 68 -16.48 -1.89 -12.50
CA ASP A 68 -15.28 -2.51 -11.90
C ASP A 68 -14.22 -3.08 -12.86
N PHE A 69 -14.41 -3.07 -14.18
CA PHE A 69 -13.43 -3.69 -15.11
C PHE A 69 -12.94 -2.81 -16.26
N MET A 70 -13.46 -1.59 -16.43
CA MET A 70 -13.12 -0.71 -17.57
C MET A 70 -12.15 0.44 -17.24
N MET A 71 -11.49 0.46 -16.07
CA MET A 71 -10.63 1.59 -15.66
C MET A 71 -9.12 1.42 -15.90
N VAL A 72 -8.67 0.46 -16.73
CA VAL A 72 -7.22 0.25 -16.99
C VAL A 72 -6.73 0.89 -18.31
N ALA A 73 -7.62 1.20 -19.26
CA ALA A 73 -7.19 1.40 -20.66
C ALA A 73 -7.67 2.71 -21.33
N GLY A 74 -7.71 3.85 -20.63
CA GLY A 74 -7.90 5.13 -21.33
C GLY A 74 -8.38 6.29 -20.48
N GLY A 75 -7.44 7.14 -20.09
CA GLY A 75 -7.66 8.59 -19.96
C GLY A 75 -8.95 9.07 -19.28
N ARG A 76 -9.12 8.81 -17.98
CA ARG A 76 -9.79 9.72 -17.03
C ARG A 76 -9.51 9.25 -15.61
N MET A 77 -8.67 10.04 -14.94
CA MET A 77 -8.56 10.27 -13.50
C MET A 77 -8.66 9.02 -12.62
N MET A 78 -7.48 8.50 -12.26
CA MET A 78 -7.27 7.77 -11.02
C MET A 78 -8.13 8.38 -9.92
N ASP A 79 -8.96 7.56 -9.27
CA ASP A 79 -9.56 7.93 -8.00
C ASP A 79 -8.41 8.42 -7.09
N PRO A 80 -8.46 9.63 -6.51
CA PRO A 80 -7.41 10.11 -5.60
C PRO A 80 -7.07 9.10 -4.50
N ASP A 81 -8.06 8.26 -4.15
CA ASP A 81 -7.97 7.21 -3.16
C ASP A 81 -7.18 5.96 -3.62
N PHE A 82 -6.98 5.75 -4.93
CA PHE A 82 -6.15 4.64 -5.44
C PHE A 82 -4.66 4.80 -5.08
N ILE A 83 -4.21 6.03 -4.81
CA ILE A 83 -2.81 6.31 -4.42
C ILE A 83 -2.56 5.95 -2.94
N ASN A 84 -3.60 5.69 -2.12
CA ASN A 84 -3.47 5.63 -0.66
C ASN A 84 -2.89 4.34 -0.05
N ALA A 85 -2.75 3.23 -0.79
CA ALA A 85 -2.16 1.99 -0.24
C ALA A 85 -0.61 1.99 -0.21
N GLY A 86 0.00 2.81 -1.07
CA GLY A 86 1.46 2.91 -1.23
C GLY A 86 1.89 4.32 -1.60
N GLY A 87 1.15 5.33 -1.15
CA GLY A 87 1.40 6.71 -1.53
C GLY A 87 0.63 7.70 -0.67
N ALA A 88 1.07 8.95 -0.72
CA ALA A 88 0.42 10.07 -0.05
C ALA A 88 0.40 11.26 -1.00
N MET A 89 -0.74 11.93 -1.12
CA MET A 89 -0.83 13.21 -1.80
C MET A 89 -1.23 14.24 -0.75
N GLY A 90 -0.63 15.43 -0.80
CA GLY A 90 -1.04 16.50 0.08
C GLY A 90 0.04 17.54 0.34
N GLN A 91 -0.19 18.33 1.39
CA GLN A 91 0.69 19.42 1.80
C GLN A 91 1.67 18.94 2.85
N ILE A 92 2.94 19.31 2.73
CA ILE A 92 3.92 19.09 3.81
C ILE A 92 3.60 20.04 4.95
N ILE A 93 3.24 19.50 6.11
CA ILE A 93 2.96 20.30 7.32
C ILE A 93 4.15 20.31 8.29
N LYS A 94 5.06 19.34 8.16
CA LYS A 94 6.25 19.24 9.01
C LYS A 94 7.35 18.46 8.32
N ILE A 95 8.59 18.88 8.54
CA ILE A 95 9.80 18.16 8.13
C ILE A 95 10.62 17.92 9.40
N GLN A 96 11.03 16.66 9.64
CA GLN A 96 11.85 16.26 10.78
C GLN A 96 12.87 15.23 10.31
N ASP A 97 14.15 15.62 10.29
CA ASP A 97 15.27 14.78 9.90
C ASP A 97 15.00 14.06 8.56
N GLN A 98 14.84 12.74 8.59
CA GLN A 98 14.55 11.87 7.45
C GLN A 98 13.06 11.51 7.33
N SER A 99 12.18 12.34 7.89
CA SER A 99 10.74 12.13 7.84
C SER A 99 10.00 13.42 7.51
N ILE A 100 8.93 13.30 6.74
CA ILE A 100 8.01 14.39 6.44
C ILE A 100 6.60 13.98 6.84
N ILE A 101 5.84 14.93 7.38
CA ILE A 101 4.44 14.76 7.69
C ILE A 101 3.63 15.48 6.63
N ILE A 102 2.76 14.73 5.97
CA ILE A 102 1.92 15.20 4.88
C ILE A 102 0.48 15.17 5.34
N ARG A 103 -0.24 16.26 5.08
CA ARG A 103 -1.67 16.36 5.29
C ARG A 103 -2.40 16.24 3.97
N ASP A 104 -3.29 15.26 3.88
CA ASP A 104 -4.17 15.07 2.73
C ASP A 104 -5.37 16.04 2.77
N ARG A 105 -6.14 16.09 1.68
CA ARG A 105 -7.36 16.88 1.53
C ARG A 105 -8.45 16.57 2.55
N GLN A 106 -8.40 15.39 3.17
CA GLN A 106 -9.31 14.97 4.25
C GLN A 106 -8.78 15.35 5.65
N GLU A 107 -7.76 16.21 5.75
CA GLU A 107 -7.07 16.60 6.99
C GLU A 107 -6.40 15.43 7.73
N ILE A 108 -6.20 14.28 7.06
CA ILE A 108 -5.50 13.12 7.62
C ILE A 108 -3.99 13.33 7.47
N GLU A 109 -3.26 13.18 8.58
CA GLU A 109 -1.81 13.27 8.62
C GLU A 109 -1.14 11.91 8.38
N LYS A 110 -0.12 11.90 7.54
CA LYS A 110 0.67 10.71 7.22
C LYS A 110 2.14 10.99 7.41
N VAL A 111 2.83 10.04 8.03
CA VAL A 111 4.29 10.08 8.19
C VAL A 111 4.94 9.37 7.03
N VAL A 112 5.81 10.08 6.33
CA VAL A 112 6.60 9.57 5.21
C VAL A 112 8.07 9.57 5.61
N LEU A 113 8.70 8.41 5.50
CA LEU A 113 10.14 8.23 5.69
C LEU A 113 10.86 8.43 4.35
N VAL A 114 11.93 9.21 4.39
CA VAL A 114 12.80 9.52 3.27
C VAL A 114 14.16 8.90 3.53
N ASN A 115 14.67 8.13 2.58
CA ASN A 115 15.96 7.46 2.69
C ASN A 115 16.78 7.67 1.41
N ASP A 116 17.97 7.08 1.35
CA ASP A 116 18.89 7.22 0.22
C ASP A 116 18.34 6.64 -1.10
N GLN A 117 17.28 5.82 -1.04
CA GLN A 117 16.61 5.28 -2.22
C GLN A 117 15.44 6.16 -2.69
N THR A 118 15.08 7.19 -1.93
CA THR A 118 14.03 8.12 -2.29
C THR A 118 14.54 9.11 -3.33
N THR A 119 13.90 9.16 -4.49
CA THR A 119 14.15 10.21 -5.49
C THR A 119 13.15 11.34 -5.29
N ILE A 120 13.60 12.57 -5.10
CA ILE A 120 12.73 13.76 -5.03
C ILE A 120 12.82 14.51 -6.35
N LYS A 121 11.67 14.81 -6.96
CA LYS A 121 11.59 15.48 -8.26
C LYS A 121 10.71 16.71 -8.22
N LEU A 122 11.21 17.78 -8.81
CA LEU A 122 10.43 18.94 -9.21
C LEU A 122 10.50 19.05 -10.73
N PHE A 123 9.38 18.82 -11.42
CA PHE A 123 9.35 18.66 -12.87
C PHE A 123 10.36 17.60 -13.39
N ARG A 124 11.46 18.05 -13.99
CA ARG A 124 12.54 17.23 -14.55
C ARG A 124 13.78 17.21 -13.65
N ASP A 125 13.84 18.10 -12.68
CA ASP A 125 14.99 18.27 -11.81
C ASP A 125 14.89 17.32 -10.62
N THR A 126 16.03 16.76 -10.24
CA THR A 126 16.15 15.94 -9.03
C THR A 126 16.67 16.83 -7.91
N LEU A 127 16.02 16.77 -6.75
CA LEU A 127 16.31 17.63 -5.60
C LEU A 127 16.68 16.78 -4.39
N ASP A 128 17.33 17.41 -3.42
CA ASP A 128 17.60 16.82 -2.11
C ASP A 128 16.47 17.12 -1.12
N LEU A 129 16.44 16.36 -0.03
CA LEU A 129 15.46 16.52 1.06
C LEU A 129 15.44 17.95 1.64
N ASN A 130 16.61 18.59 1.69
CA ASN A 130 16.76 19.97 2.20
C ASN A 130 16.05 21.03 1.35
N ASN A 131 15.66 20.68 0.12
CA ASN A 131 14.99 21.59 -0.80
C ASN A 131 13.47 21.53 -0.65
N LEU A 132 12.94 20.53 0.06
CA LEU A 132 11.52 20.46 0.41
C LEU A 132 11.20 21.51 1.46
N LYS A 133 10.05 22.17 1.31
CA LYS A 133 9.57 23.17 2.24
C LYS A 133 8.26 22.73 2.86
N VAL A 134 8.02 23.24 4.06
CA VAL A 134 6.67 23.25 4.62
C VAL A 134 5.77 24.04 3.66
N ASP A 135 4.53 23.59 3.50
CA ASP A 135 3.51 24.06 2.56
C ASP A 135 3.66 23.62 1.10
N ASP A 136 4.73 22.90 0.74
CA ASP A 136 4.82 22.31 -0.59
C ASP A 136 3.73 21.25 -0.79
N GLN A 137 3.06 21.32 -1.94
CA GLN A 137 2.16 20.26 -2.41
C GLN A 137 3.00 19.14 -3.03
N VAL A 138 2.84 17.93 -2.53
CA VAL A 138 3.64 16.78 -2.96
C VAL A 138 2.78 15.56 -3.23
N VAL A 139 3.30 14.71 -4.11
CA VAL A 139 2.82 13.34 -4.34
C VAL A 139 3.95 12.39 -4.02
N VAL A 140 3.70 11.50 -3.07
CA VAL A 140 4.61 10.47 -2.60
C VAL A 140 4.14 9.13 -3.11
N ILE A 141 5.08 8.36 -3.65
CA ILE A 141 4.91 6.97 -4.07
C ILE A 141 5.94 6.14 -3.31
N GLY A 142 5.50 5.04 -2.69
CA GLY A 142 6.28 4.24 -1.78
C GLY A 142 5.56 2.99 -1.31
N GLU A 143 5.99 2.47 -0.17
CA GLU A 143 5.40 1.28 0.46
C GLU A 143 5.11 1.55 1.93
N SER A 144 3.94 1.10 2.40
CA SER A 144 3.57 1.22 3.80
C SER A 144 4.35 0.19 4.65
N ASN A 145 4.85 0.60 5.80
CA ASN A 145 5.54 -0.28 6.76
C ASN A 145 4.57 -0.82 7.83
N ASN A 146 5.06 -1.72 8.68
CA ASN A 146 4.26 -2.33 9.76
C ASN A 146 3.80 -1.34 10.85
N GLN A 147 4.31 -0.11 10.84
CA GLN A 147 3.93 0.98 11.76
C GLN A 147 2.92 1.96 11.12
N GLY A 148 2.47 1.70 9.89
CA GLY A 148 1.55 2.59 9.17
C GLY A 148 2.21 3.85 8.59
N GLN A 149 3.54 3.89 8.51
CA GLN A 149 4.30 4.96 7.86
C GLN A 149 4.63 4.56 6.42
N ILE A 150 4.87 5.54 5.55
CA ILE A 150 5.18 5.30 4.14
C ILE A 150 6.68 5.45 3.93
N THR A 151 7.35 4.42 3.44
CA THR A 151 8.74 4.52 2.98
C THR A 151 8.74 5.00 1.54
N ALA A 152 9.17 6.24 1.29
CA ALA A 152 9.11 6.85 -0.02
C ALA A 152 10.15 6.28 -0.99
N ARG A 153 9.74 6.02 -2.22
CA ARG A 153 10.63 5.74 -3.36
C ARG A 153 10.72 6.93 -4.31
N LEU A 154 9.61 7.65 -4.46
CA LEU A 154 9.52 8.85 -5.28
C LEU A 154 8.67 9.89 -4.56
N ILE A 155 9.19 11.11 -4.47
CA ILE A 155 8.45 12.29 -4.03
C ILE A 155 8.44 13.27 -5.19
N ARG A 156 7.25 13.69 -5.61
CA ARG A 156 7.09 14.68 -6.67
C ARG A 156 6.49 15.95 -6.11
N ILE A 157 7.23 17.04 -6.19
CA ILE A 157 6.77 18.36 -5.80
C ILE A 157 5.89 18.91 -6.93
N MET A 158 4.70 19.36 -6.56
CA MET A 158 3.76 19.99 -7.47
C MET A 158 3.98 21.51 -7.43
N PRO A 159 4.17 22.16 -8.58
CA PRO A 159 4.25 23.61 -8.63
C PRO A 159 2.93 24.21 -8.13
N ALA A 160 3.01 25.29 -7.34
CA ALA A 160 1.85 26.09 -7.03
C ALA A 160 1.23 26.60 -8.33
N VAL A 161 -0.05 26.33 -8.55
CA VAL A 161 -0.79 26.88 -9.69
C VAL A 161 -0.98 28.37 -9.42
N VAL A 162 -0.13 29.20 -10.04
CA VAL A 162 -0.36 30.65 -10.06
C VAL A 162 -1.53 30.89 -11.00
N ILE A 163 -2.74 31.02 -10.46
CA ILE A 163 -3.89 31.48 -11.24
C ILE A 163 -3.63 32.95 -11.55
N GLN A 164 -3.24 33.25 -12.80
CA GLN A 164 -3.17 34.62 -13.27
C GLN A 164 -4.60 35.18 -13.26
N GLN A 165 -4.93 35.97 -12.24
CA GLN A 165 -6.12 36.78 -12.25
C GLN A 165 -5.89 37.89 -13.28
N ASN A 166 -6.42 37.72 -14.49
CA ASN A 166 -6.55 38.83 -15.43
C ASN A 166 -7.50 39.85 -14.80
N THR A 167 -6.96 40.83 -14.08
CA THR A 167 -7.64 42.09 -13.78
C THR A 167 -7.79 42.85 -15.08
N GLU A 168 -8.80 42.50 -15.87
CA GLU A 168 -9.38 43.41 -16.85
C GLU A 168 -10.12 44.49 -16.07
N THR A 169 -9.43 45.60 -15.80
CA THR A 169 -10.07 46.85 -15.37
C THR A 169 -11.13 47.22 -16.41
N PRO A 170 -12.42 47.38 -16.04
CA PRO A 170 -13.37 47.99 -16.94
C PRO A 170 -12.93 49.45 -17.13
N GLN A 171 -12.45 49.80 -18.32
CA GLN A 171 -12.32 51.20 -18.71
C GLN A 171 -13.74 51.77 -18.75
N GLY A 172 -14.09 52.54 -17.72
CA GLY A 172 -15.24 53.43 -17.75
C GLY A 172 -14.97 54.55 -18.73
N ASN A 173 -15.81 54.65 -19.76
CA ASN A 173 -16.08 55.86 -20.52
C ASN A 173 -17.50 56.33 -20.18
#